data_AF-A0A520EQE2-F1
#
_entry.id   AF-A0A520EQE2-F1
#
_cell.length_a   1.000
_cell.length_b   1.000
_cell.length_c   1.000
_cell.angle_alpha   90.00
_cell.angle_beta   90.00
_cell.angle_gamma   90.00
#
_symmetry.space_group_name_H-M   'P 1'
#
loop_
_entity.id
_entity.type
_entity.pdbx_description
1 polymer ?
#
loop_
_entity_poly.entity_id
_entity_poly.type
_entity_poly.pdbx_seq_one_letter_code
_entity_poly.pdbx_strand_id
1 'polypeptide(L)' 'NTLMIGDRMDTDVLSGLEAGLQTILVLTGISTVQSVEQYPYRPTKVLDSVADLVGRTQNPF' A
#
# COMPACT_ATOMS: atom_id res chain seq x y z
N ASN A 1 0.68 14.84 7.79
CA ASN A 1 0.68 13.37 7.80
C ASN A 1 1.36 12.86 6.56
N THR A 2 2.23 11.86 6.73
CA THR A 2 2.94 11.18 5.65
C THR A 2 2.48 9.73 5.63
N LEU A 3 2.44 9.11 4.46
CA LEU A 3 2.12 7.70 4.26
C LEU A 3 3.02 7.12 3.16
N MET A 4 3.16 5.80 3.14
CA MET A 4 3.91 5.08 2.10
C MET A 4 2.95 4.52 1.05
N ILE A 5 3.26 4.71 -0.23
CA ILE A 5 2.56 4.08 -1.36
C ILE A 5 3.59 3.26 -2.14
N GLY A 6 3.27 2.00 -2.44
CA GLY A 6 4.16 1.15 -3.24
C GLY A 6 3.45 -0.06 -3.83
N ASP A 7 4.18 -0.87 -4.58
CA ASP A 7 3.65 -2.03 -5.31
C ASP A 7 4.22 -3.35 -4.80
N ARG A 8 5.13 -3.32 -3.83
CA ARG A 8 5.77 -4.51 -3.23
C ARG A 8 5.45 -4.66 -1.76
N MET A 9 5.03 -5.87 -1.37
CA MET A 9 4.77 -6.22 0.03
C MET A 9 6.05 -6.28 0.87
N ASP A 10 7.10 -6.91 0.35
CA ASP A 10 8.36 -7.19 1.04
C ASP A 10 9.29 -5.99 1.19
N THR A 11 9.10 -4.94 0.38
CA THR A 11 9.87 -3.69 0.47
C THR A 11 9.02 -2.53 0.93
N ASP A 12 8.04 -2.12 0.14
CA ASP A 12 7.38 -0.81 0.34
C ASP A 12 6.44 -0.87 1.55
N VAL A 13 5.59 -1.90 1.59
CA VAL A 13 4.69 -2.11 2.72
C VAL A 13 5.47 -2.42 3.99
N LEU A 14 6.44 -3.34 3.92
CA LEU A 14 7.27 -3.66 5.09
C LEU A 14 8.00 -2.43 5.63
N SER A 15 8.68 -1.66 4.77
CA SER A 15 9.41 -0.46 5.19
C SER A 15 8.48 0.62 5.75
N GLY A 16 7.30 0.79 5.16
CA GLY A 16 6.29 1.72 5.68
C GLY A 16 5.80 1.34 7.07
N LEU A 17 5.53 0.05 7.30
CA LEU A 17 5.11 -0.47 8.61
C LEU A 17 6.22 -0.32 9.65
N GLU A 18 7.47 -0.67 9.32
CA GLU A 18 8.64 -0.51 10.22
C GLU A 18 8.92 0.97 10.56
N ALA A 19 8.59 1.88 9.64
CA ALA A 19 8.67 3.33 9.87
C ALA A 19 7.45 3.90 10.63
N GLY A 20 6.47 3.07 11.01
CA GLY A 20 5.24 3.50 11.67
C GLY A 20 4.29 4.31 10.78
N LEU A 21 4.43 4.21 9.45
CA LEU A 21 3.58 4.88 8.47
C LEU A 21 2.36 4.02 8.12
N GLN A 22 1.25 4.68 7.80
CA GLN A 22 0.18 4.01 7.06
C GLN A 22 0.66 3.68 5.64
N THR A 23 0.18 2.57 5.10
CA THR A 23 0.65 2.04 3.82
C THR A 23 -0.51 1.81 2.85
N ILE A 24 -0.33 2.19 1.59
CA ILE A 24 -1.23 1.87 0.48
C ILE A 24 -0.47 1.02 -0.52
N LEU A 25 -0.94 -0.20 -0.74
CA LEU A 25 -0.43 -1.06 -1.81
C LEU A 25 -1.22 -0.78 -3.09
N VAL A 26 -0.53 -0.56 -4.21
CA VAL A 26 -1.16 -0.46 -5.54
C VAL A 26 -0.86 -1.71 -6.37
N LEU A 27 -1.86 -2.20 -7.10
CA LEU A 27 -1.77 -3.45 -7.87
C LEU A 27 -1.32 -3.25 -9.32
N THR A 28 -0.83 -2.06 -9.69
CA THR A 28 -0.26 -1.77 -11.02
C THR A 28 1.13 -2.36 -11.24
N GLY A 29 1.77 -2.85 -10.18
CA GLY A 29 3.15 -3.34 -10.21
C GLY A 29 3.24 -4.84 -9.92
N ILE A 30 4.07 -5.21 -8.94
CA ILE A 30 4.47 -6.61 -8.72
C ILE A 30 3.51 -7.39 -7.83
N SER A 31 3.06 -6.80 -6.73
CA SER A 31 2.17 -7.52 -5.80
C SER A 31 0.79 -7.71 -6.39
N THR A 32 0.17 -8.83 -6.06
CA THR A 32 -1.20 -9.17 -6.42
C THR A 32 -2.03 -9.35 -5.15
N VAL A 33 -3.34 -9.42 -5.29
CA VAL A 33 -4.23 -9.75 -4.16
C VAL A 33 -3.83 -11.08 -3.52
N GLN A 34 -3.43 -12.07 -4.33
CA GLN A 34 -2.97 -13.37 -3.86
C GLN A 34 -1.64 -13.29 -3.11
N SER A 35 -0.71 -12.44 -3.55
CA SER A 35 0.57 -12.30 -2.86
C SER A 35 0.39 -11.67 -1.48
N VAL A 36 -0.56 -10.74 -1.31
CA VAL A 36 -0.88 -10.14 0.00
C VAL A 36 -1.21 -11.22 1.04
N GLU A 37 -1.93 -12.28 0.64
CA GLU A 37 -2.29 -13.37 1.54
C GLU A 37 -1.10 -14.21 2.03
N GLN A 38 0.06 -14.14 1.36
CA GLN A 38 1.25 -14.90 1.70
C GLN A 38 2.09 -14.25 2.82
N TYR A 39 1.82 -12.99 3.17
CA TYR A 39 2.57 -12.27 4.20
C TYR A 39 1.85 -12.33 5.55
N PRO A 40 2.56 -12.26 6.69
CA PRO A 40 1.95 -12.20 8.02
C PRO A 40 1.49 -10.79 8.43
N TYR A 41 1.71 -9.79 7.57
CA TYR A 41 1.29 -8.40 7.75
C TYR A 41 0.43 -7.94 6.56
N ARG A 42 -0.27 -6.82 6.73
CA ARG A 42 -1.17 -6.26 5.71
C ARG A 42 -0.91 -4.78 5.51
N PRO A 43 -1.04 -4.26 4.27
CA PRO A 43 -1.07 -2.83 4.05
C PRO A 43 -2.33 -2.23 4.69
N THR A 44 -2.33 -0.93 4.97
CA THR A 44 -3.53 -0.24 5.49
C THR A 44 -4.66 -0.23 4.46
N LYS A 45 -4.33 -0.10 3.17
CA LYS A 45 -5.29 -0.13 2.05
C LYS A 45 -4.66 -0.77 0.82
N VAL A 46 -5.48 -1.42 0.00
CA VAL A 46 -5.10 -1.93 -1.32
C VAL A 46 -5.93 -1.19 -2.36
N LEU A 47 -5.31 -0.74 -3.44
CA LEU A 47 -5.95 -0.06 -4.57
C LEU A 47 -5.49 -0.68 -5.88
N ASP A 48 -6.33 -0.61 -6.92
CA ASP A 48 -5.94 -1.08 -8.24
C ASP A 48 -4.89 -0.16 -8.85
N SER A 49 -4.99 1.16 -8.62
CA SER A 49 -4.02 2.15 -9.10
C SER A 49 -3.92 3.39 -8.20
N VAL A 50 -2.79 4.10 -8.30
CA VAL A 50 -2.65 5.45 -7.71
C VAL A 50 -3.73 6.41 -8.23
N ALA A 51 -4.24 6.18 -9.45
CA ALA A 51 -5.32 6.98 -10.02
C ALA A 51 -6.58 7.02 -9.13
N ASP A 52 -6.81 5.99 -8.31
CA ASP A 52 -7.96 5.91 -7.41
C ASP A 52 -7.89 6.91 -6.24
N LEU A 53 -6.72 7.55 -6.05
CA LEU A 53 -6.51 8.61 -5.06
C LEU A 53 -6.84 10.02 -5.58
N VAL A 54 -7.09 10.18 -6.88
CA VAL A 54 -7.42 11.49 -7.46
C VAL A 54 -8.70 12.03 -6.81
N GLY A 55 -8.62 13.24 -6.24
CA GLY A 55 -9.71 13.86 -5.50
C GLY A 55 -9.89 13.36 -4.06
N ARG A 56 -9.08 12.40 -3.59
CA ARG A 56 -9.13 11.82 -2.23
C ARG A 56 -7.84 11.99 -1.43
N THR A 57 -6.84 12.71 -1.96
CA THR A 57 -5.51 12.83 -1.32
C THR A 57 -5.52 13.45 0.08
N GLN A 58 -6.54 14.26 0.42
CA GLN A 58 -6.69 14.84 1.76
C GLN A 58 -7.25 13.84 2.79
N ASN A 59 -7.98 12.83 2.33
CA ASN A 59 -8.46 11.72 3.17
C ASN A 59 -8.40 10.40 2.37
N PRO A 60 -7.20 9.78 2.27
CA PRO A 60 -6.99 8.63 1.39
C PRO A 60 -7.53 7.31 1.96
N PHE A 61 -7.96 7.27 3.22
CA PHE A 61 -8.47 6.09 3.91
C PHE A 61 -9.99 6.08 3.96
#